data_AF-A0A7Y4EXM3-F1
#
_entry.id   AF-A0A7Y4EXM3-F1
#
_cell.length_a   1.000
_cell.length_b   1.000
_cell.length_c   1.000
_cell.angle_alpha   90.00
_cell.angle_beta   90.00
_cell.angle_gamma   90.00
#
_symmetry.space_group_name_H-M   'P 1'
#
loop_
_entity.id
_entity.type
_entity.pdbx_description
1 polymer ?
#
loop_
_entity_poly.entity_id
_entity_poly.type
_entity_poly.pdbx_seq_one_letter_code
_entity_poly.pdbx_strand_id
1 'polypeptide(L)'
;MNDWIQLEQVSQYFTTGSLGYKLLMGIFVLIAYRILKRIVNRAILNLATTKGVKKARLSFIQRCFNVALLFLTASIFAIITGIGYGDVSLFLSSIFAVLGVAFIAQWSILSNITASFLIFFVFPYRVGDRIKVVDKDEDICGEIQEISMFHVLIKHDNGNLITYPNNQILQKAVLKLAKNKPEPSKAKSRIYTRRKK
;
A
#
# COMPACT_ATOMS: atom_id res chain seq x y z
N MET A 1 -62.30 -11.20 13.35
CA MET A 1 -61.96 -12.15 12.27
C MET A 1 -61.39 -11.46 11.01
N ASN A 2 -61.01 -10.17 11.08
CA ASN A 2 -60.48 -9.40 9.94
C ASN A 2 -58.98 -9.05 10.08
N ASP A 3 -58.40 -9.21 11.27
CA ASP A 3 -56.99 -8.82 11.53
C ASP A 3 -55.98 -9.72 10.81
N TRP A 4 -56.29 -11.01 10.66
CA TRP A 4 -55.42 -11.98 9.97
C TRP A 4 -55.31 -11.72 8.46
N ILE A 5 -56.38 -11.23 7.82
CA ILE A 5 -56.41 -10.89 6.39
C ILE A 5 -55.56 -9.64 6.10
N GLN A 6 -55.52 -8.69 7.04
CA GLN A 6 -54.67 -7.51 6.91
C GLN A 6 -53.17 -7.83 7.10
N LEU A 7 -52.84 -8.77 7.99
CA LEU A 7 -51.45 -9.18 8.23
C LEU A 7 -50.84 -9.93 7.03
N GLU A 8 -51.63 -10.75 6.32
CA GLU A 8 -51.20 -11.42 5.09
C GLU A 8 -50.90 -10.43 3.95
N GLN A 9 -51.78 -9.44 3.73
CA GLN A 9 -51.54 -8.38 2.73
C GLN A 9 -50.28 -7.57 3.05
N VAL A 10 -50.03 -7.25 4.32
CA VAL A 10 -48.83 -6.52 4.75
C VAL A 10 -47.57 -7.36 4.51
N SER A 11 -47.60 -8.68 4.77
CA SER A 11 -46.45 -9.58 4.56
C SER A 11 -46.01 -9.67 3.09
N GLN A 12 -46.94 -9.53 2.14
CA GLN A 12 -46.65 -9.53 0.71
C GLN A 12 -45.75 -8.35 0.31
N TYR A 13 -45.84 -7.21 1.01
CA TYR A 13 -44.95 -6.05 0.83
C TYR A 13 -43.57 -6.20 1.48
N PHE A 14 -43.32 -7.24 2.27
CA PHE A 14 -42.00 -7.53 2.85
C PHE A 14 -41.28 -8.73 2.19
N THR A 15 -41.86 -9.29 1.12
CA THR A 15 -41.15 -10.27 0.29
C THR A 15 -40.00 -9.58 -0.48
N THR A 16 -38.87 -10.28 -0.64
CA THR A 16 -37.59 -9.75 -1.19
C THR A 16 -37.74 -9.11 -2.59
N GLY A 17 -38.81 -9.43 -3.33
CA GLY A 17 -39.12 -8.86 -4.65
C GLY A 17 -40.01 -7.61 -4.64
N SER A 18 -40.63 -7.25 -3.51
CA SER A 18 -41.61 -6.17 -3.45
C SER A 18 -40.96 -4.79 -3.58
N LEU A 19 -41.74 -3.81 -4.06
CA LEU A 19 -41.29 -2.42 -4.17
C LEU A 19 -41.09 -1.78 -2.78
N GLY A 20 -41.92 -2.15 -1.80
CA GLY A 20 -41.82 -1.68 -0.41
C GLY A 20 -40.53 -2.11 0.29
N TYR A 21 -40.13 -3.38 0.13
CA TYR A 21 -38.87 -3.90 0.66
C TYR A 21 -37.66 -3.15 0.08
N LYS A 22 -37.64 -2.90 -1.23
CA LYS A 22 -36.56 -2.15 -1.91
C LYS A 22 -36.45 -0.71 -1.41
N LEU A 23 -37.58 -0.03 -1.17
CA LEU A 23 -37.59 1.32 -0.63
C LEU A 23 -37.08 1.37 0.82
N LEU A 24 -37.54 0.45 1.67
CA LEU A 24 -37.07 0.35 3.06
C LEU A 24 -35.57 0.09 3.15
N MET A 25 -35.07 -0.87 2.37
CA MET A 25 -33.63 -1.14 2.29
C MET A 25 -32.85 0.03 1.71
N GLY A 26 -33.41 0.76 0.72
CA GLY A 26 -32.79 1.96 0.17
C GLY A 26 -32.61 3.06 1.22
N ILE A 27 -33.65 3.31 2.03
CA ILE A 27 -33.58 4.28 3.14
C ILE A 27 -32.53 3.84 4.17
N PHE A 28 -32.53 2.56 4.55
CA PHE A 28 -31.56 2.01 5.49
C PHE A 28 -30.12 2.18 4.99
N VAL A 29 -29.83 1.80 3.73
CA VAL A 29 -28.50 1.96 3.12
C VAL A 29 -28.10 3.43 3.02
N LEU A 30 -29.05 4.33 2.70
CA LEU A 30 -28.77 5.76 2.63
C LEU A 30 -28.38 6.34 4.00
N ILE A 31 -29.08 5.93 5.06
CA ILE A 31 -28.74 6.31 6.44
C ILE A 31 -27.36 5.77 6.81
N ALA A 32 -27.11 4.49 6.55
CA ALA A 32 -25.81 3.85 6.78
C ALA A 32 -24.67 4.57 6.03
N TYR A 33 -24.88 4.91 4.74
CA TYR A 33 -23.94 5.68 3.92
C TYR A 33 -23.62 7.04 4.57
N ARG A 34 -24.65 7.79 5.02
CA ARG A 34 -24.47 9.10 5.67
C ARG A 34 -23.64 8.99 6.96
N ILE A 35 -23.92 7.98 7.79
CA ILE A 35 -23.20 7.74 9.05
C ILE A 35 -21.75 7.36 8.75
N LEU A 36 -21.53 6.36 7.90
CA LEU A 36 -20.21 5.85 7.58
C LEU A 36 -19.35 6.92 6.89
N LYS A 37 -19.94 7.71 5.98
CA LYS A 37 -19.29 8.87 5.37
C LYS A 37 -18.80 9.87 6.41
N ARG A 38 -19.60 10.18 7.43
CA ARG A 38 -19.18 11.10 8.50
C ARG A 38 -18.03 10.52 9.31
N ILE A 39 -18.10 9.23 9.67
CA ILE A 39 -17.05 8.53 10.43
C ILE A 39 -15.73 8.55 9.65
N VAL A 40 -15.74 8.10 8.39
CA VAL A 40 -14.57 8.04 7.52
C VAL A 40 -13.94 9.41 7.34
N ASN A 41 -14.73 10.45 7.00
CA ASN A 41 -14.17 11.79 6.79
C ASN A 41 -13.57 12.39 8.08
N ARG A 42 -14.15 12.10 9.25
CA ARG A 42 -13.57 12.50 10.55
C ARG A 42 -12.27 11.76 10.84
N ALA A 43 -12.21 10.46 10.59
CA ALA A 43 -10.99 9.67 10.78
C ALA A 43 -9.85 10.19 9.89
N ILE A 44 -10.14 10.46 8.61
CA ILE A 44 -9.17 11.03 7.67
C ILE A 44 -8.71 12.43 8.14
N LEU A 45 -9.64 13.28 8.60
CA LEU A 45 -9.30 14.61 9.11
C LEU A 45 -8.36 14.52 10.33
N ASN A 46 -8.68 13.67 11.31
CA ASN A 46 -7.87 13.49 12.52
C ASN A 46 -6.46 12.98 12.20
N LEU A 47 -6.34 12.06 11.24
CA LEU A 47 -5.03 11.57 10.79
C LEU A 47 -4.26 12.66 10.06
N ALA A 48 -4.93 13.42 9.19
CA ALA A 48 -4.33 14.50 8.41
C ALA A 48 -3.82 15.64 9.31
N THR A 49 -4.56 16.02 10.35
CA THR A 49 -4.12 17.05 11.30
C THR A 49 -2.91 16.58 12.10
N THR A 50 -2.93 15.33 12.58
CA THR A 50 -1.81 14.71 13.31
C THR A 50 -0.53 14.65 12.46
N LYS A 51 -0.66 14.45 11.15
CA LYS A 51 0.47 14.34 10.21
C LYS A 51 0.80 15.66 9.48
N GLY A 52 0.16 16.78 9.83
CA GLY A 52 0.42 18.08 9.20
C GLY A 52 0.12 18.14 7.70
N VAL A 53 -0.87 17.38 7.23
CA VAL A 53 -1.19 17.25 5.80
C VAL A 53 -1.88 18.51 5.26
N LYS A 54 -1.39 19.03 4.13
CA LYS A 54 -1.98 20.20 3.43
C LYS A 54 -3.46 19.98 3.07
N LYS A 55 -4.27 21.04 3.15
CA LYS A 55 -5.72 21.02 2.85
C LYS A 55 -6.07 20.43 1.47
N ALA A 56 -5.28 20.73 0.43
CA ALA A 56 -5.51 20.20 -0.92
C ALA A 56 -5.35 18.67 -1.00
N ARG A 57 -4.37 18.11 -0.27
CA ARG A 57 -4.17 16.65 -0.20
C ARG A 57 -5.29 15.99 0.62
N LEU A 58 -5.70 16.63 1.72
CA LEU A 58 -6.83 16.15 2.52
C LEU A 58 -8.12 16.07 1.70
N SER A 59 -8.46 17.13 0.95
CA SER A 59 -9.69 17.15 0.15
C SER A 59 -9.67 16.10 -0.96
N PHE A 60 -8.53 15.89 -1.60
CA PHE A 60 -8.33 14.81 -2.57
C PHE A 60 -8.58 13.43 -1.94
N ILE A 61 -7.92 13.14 -0.81
CA ILE A 61 -8.08 11.86 -0.11
C ILE A 61 -9.54 11.64 0.30
N GLN A 62 -10.19 12.64 0.91
CA GLN A 62 -11.61 12.54 1.29
C GLN A 62 -12.51 12.27 0.08
N ARG A 63 -12.25 12.90 -1.08
CA ARG A 63 -12.99 12.63 -2.32
C ARG A 63 -12.84 11.19 -2.76
N CYS A 64 -11.61 10.66 -2.80
CA CYS A 64 -11.36 9.26 -3.16
C CYS A 64 -12.13 8.29 -2.25
N PHE A 65 -12.06 8.48 -0.93
CA PHE A 65 -12.79 7.63 0.03
C PHE A 65 -14.32 7.78 -0.10
N ASN A 66 -14.82 8.99 -0.34
CA ASN A 66 -16.25 9.22 -0.51
C ASN A 66 -16.80 8.57 -1.79
N VAL A 67 -16.03 8.59 -2.88
CA VAL A 67 -16.37 7.90 -4.14
C VAL A 67 -16.33 6.38 -3.94
N ALA A 68 -15.28 5.86 -3.33
CA ALA A 68 -15.19 4.43 -3.01
C ALA A 68 -16.36 3.95 -2.13
N LEU A 69 -16.72 4.74 -1.10
CA LEU A 69 -17.85 4.44 -0.23
C LEU A 69 -19.19 4.47 -0.97
N LEU A 70 -19.36 5.39 -1.92
CA LEU A 70 -20.55 5.44 -2.76
C LEU A 70 -20.68 4.16 -3.58
N PHE A 71 -19.62 3.74 -4.28
CA PHE A 71 -19.62 2.49 -5.05
C PHE A 71 -19.87 1.26 -4.17
N LEU A 72 -19.25 1.19 -2.99
CA LEU A 72 -19.45 0.09 -2.05
C LEU A 72 -20.90 0.00 -1.58
N THR A 73 -21.48 1.13 -1.13
CA THR A 73 -22.87 1.15 -0.63
C THR A 73 -23.89 0.91 -1.75
N ALA A 74 -23.65 1.43 -2.96
CA ALA A 74 -24.47 1.13 -4.13
C ALA A 74 -24.41 -0.37 -4.49
N SER A 75 -23.23 -0.98 -4.42
CA SER A 75 -23.05 -2.41 -4.69
C SER A 75 -23.78 -3.27 -3.65
N ILE A 76 -23.66 -2.93 -2.36
CA ILE A 76 -24.41 -3.61 -1.28
C ILE A 76 -25.92 -3.49 -1.51
N PHE A 77 -26.41 -2.31 -1.90
CA PHE A 77 -27.82 -2.12 -2.21
C PHE A 77 -28.28 -3.00 -3.38
N ALA A 78 -27.51 -3.07 -4.47
CA ALA A 78 -27.83 -3.92 -5.62
C ALA A 78 -27.93 -5.41 -5.22
N ILE A 79 -26.97 -5.87 -4.41
CA ILE A 79 -26.96 -7.24 -3.85
C ILE A 79 -28.21 -7.48 -2.99
N ILE A 80 -28.48 -6.64 -1.99
CA ILE A 80 -29.63 -6.84 -1.07
C ILE A 80 -30.98 -6.84 -1.80
N THR A 81 -31.09 -6.06 -2.89
CA THR A 81 -32.36 -5.86 -3.62
C THR A 81 -32.59 -6.82 -4.78
N GLY A 82 -31.69 -7.77 -5.04
CA GLY A 82 -31.89 -8.69 -6.16
C GLY A 82 -31.53 -8.13 -7.53
N ILE A 83 -30.97 -6.91 -7.61
CA ILE A 83 -30.74 -6.23 -8.90
C ILE A 83 -29.48 -6.80 -9.54
N GLY A 84 -29.65 -7.55 -10.63
CA GLY A 84 -28.52 -7.97 -11.49
C GLY A 84 -27.83 -9.27 -11.09
N TYR A 85 -28.49 -10.17 -10.37
CA TYR A 85 -28.02 -11.55 -10.22
C TYR A 85 -28.14 -12.29 -11.57
N GLY A 86 -27.16 -12.08 -12.44
CA GLY A 86 -26.89 -12.98 -13.57
C GLY A 86 -26.22 -14.27 -13.09
N ASP A 87 -25.67 -15.04 -14.03
CA ASP A 87 -24.85 -16.23 -13.70
C ASP A 87 -23.74 -15.86 -12.72
N VAL A 88 -23.81 -16.44 -11.51
CA VAL A 88 -22.84 -16.20 -10.42
C VAL A 88 -21.41 -16.48 -10.91
N SER A 89 -21.24 -17.44 -11.82
CA SER A 89 -19.98 -17.75 -12.48
C SER A 89 -19.44 -16.58 -13.32
N LEU A 90 -20.28 -15.91 -14.11
CA LEU A 90 -19.91 -14.74 -14.90
C LEU A 90 -19.53 -13.56 -14.00
N PHE A 91 -20.31 -13.32 -12.95
CA PHE A 91 -20.01 -12.29 -11.96
C PHE A 91 -18.67 -12.55 -11.27
N LEU A 92 -18.44 -13.77 -10.79
CA LEU A 92 -17.20 -14.14 -10.10
C LEU A 92 -15.99 -14.08 -11.04
N SER A 93 -16.14 -14.51 -12.30
CA SER A 93 -15.11 -14.37 -13.34
C SER A 93 -14.73 -12.91 -13.58
N SER A 94 -15.72 -12.01 -13.64
CA SER A 94 -15.47 -10.58 -13.81
C SER A 94 -14.68 -9.97 -12.64
N ILE A 95 -14.97 -10.39 -11.40
CA ILE A 95 -14.22 -9.98 -10.22
C ILE A 95 -12.78 -10.47 -10.31
N PHE A 96 -12.56 -11.74 -10.63
CA PHE A 96 -11.21 -12.28 -10.76
C PHE A 96 -10.41 -11.58 -11.86
N ALA A 97 -11.04 -11.23 -12.99
CA ALA A 97 -10.40 -10.47 -14.06
C ALA A 97 -9.97 -9.07 -13.56
N VAL A 98 -10.85 -8.33 -12.90
CA VAL A 98 -10.55 -7.00 -12.36
C VAL A 98 -9.47 -7.07 -11.28
N LEU A 99 -9.56 -8.04 -10.35
CA LEU A 99 -8.56 -8.24 -9.31
C LEU A 99 -7.21 -8.62 -9.91
N GLY A 100 -7.16 -9.50 -10.91
CA GLY A 100 -5.94 -9.86 -11.62
C GLY A 100 -5.22 -8.65 -12.20
N VAL A 101 -5.95 -7.77 -12.90
CA VAL A 101 -5.40 -6.52 -13.45
C VAL A 101 -4.95 -5.58 -12.33
N ALA A 102 -5.74 -5.44 -11.26
CA ALA A 102 -5.41 -4.58 -10.13
C ALA A 102 -4.12 -5.06 -9.40
N PHE A 103 -3.94 -6.37 -9.23
CA PHE A 103 -2.73 -6.93 -8.63
C PHE A 103 -1.49 -6.67 -9.48
N ILE A 104 -1.60 -6.83 -10.80
CA ILE A 104 -0.50 -6.52 -11.72
C ILE A 104 -0.14 -5.04 -11.65
N ALA A 105 -1.14 -4.15 -11.65
CA ALA A 105 -0.91 -2.71 -11.54
C ALA A 105 -0.25 -2.31 -10.21
N GLN A 106 -0.60 -2.99 -9.12
CA GLN A 106 -0.10 -2.69 -7.77
C GLN A 106 1.19 -3.44 -7.41
N TRP A 107 1.72 -4.29 -8.31
CA TRP A 107 2.82 -5.23 -8.04
C TRP A 107 4.02 -4.57 -7.34
N SER A 108 4.39 -3.35 -7.75
CA SER A 108 5.53 -2.63 -7.17
C SER A 108 5.36 -2.33 -5.67
N ILE A 109 4.14 -1.99 -5.22
CA ILE A 109 3.86 -1.71 -3.81
C ILE A 109 3.97 -3.00 -2.99
N LEU A 110 3.39 -4.09 -3.48
CA LEU A 110 3.46 -5.38 -2.80
C LEU A 110 4.91 -5.88 -2.73
N SER A 111 5.65 -5.75 -3.83
CA SER A 111 7.07 -6.10 -3.92
C SER A 111 7.93 -5.33 -2.91
N ASN A 112 7.68 -4.02 -2.72
CA ASN A 112 8.38 -3.22 -1.72
C ASN A 112 8.06 -3.65 -0.27
N ILE A 113 6.80 -3.98 0.03
CA ILE A 113 6.40 -4.46 1.37
C ILE A 113 7.09 -5.79 1.68
N THR A 114 7.00 -6.76 0.76
CA THR A 114 7.68 -8.05 0.91
C THR A 114 9.19 -7.87 1.04
N ALA A 115 9.77 -6.95 0.29
CA ALA A 115 11.18 -6.63 0.38
C ALA A 115 11.57 -6.08 1.76
N SER A 116 10.77 -5.16 2.32
CA SER A 116 10.98 -4.63 3.68
C SER A 116 11.02 -5.73 4.73
N PHE A 117 10.08 -6.68 4.64
CA PHE A 117 10.02 -7.82 5.53
C PHE A 117 11.30 -8.67 5.45
N LEU A 118 11.75 -9.00 4.23
CA LEU A 118 12.99 -9.74 4.02
C LEU A 118 14.21 -8.99 4.55
N ILE A 119 14.29 -7.67 4.29
CA ILE A 119 15.39 -6.84 4.77
C ILE A 119 15.45 -6.83 6.30
N PHE A 120 14.29 -6.74 6.96
CA PHE A 120 14.22 -6.67 8.42
C PHE A 120 14.55 -8.00 9.12
N PHE A 121 14.03 -9.11 8.61
CA PHE A 121 14.13 -10.41 9.29
C PHE A 121 15.26 -11.31 8.80
N VAL A 122 15.59 -11.24 7.50
CA VAL A 122 16.45 -12.24 6.85
C VAL A 122 17.78 -11.64 6.41
N PHE A 123 17.82 -10.36 6.06
CA PHE A 123 19.04 -9.76 5.52
C PHE A 123 20.14 -9.59 6.59
N PRO A 124 21.41 -9.75 6.18
CA PRO A 124 22.56 -9.63 7.08
C PRO A 124 22.98 -8.16 7.36
N TYR A 125 22.22 -7.17 6.85
CA TYR A 125 22.51 -5.74 7.01
C TYR A 125 21.45 -5.08 7.89
N ARG A 126 21.89 -4.28 8.87
CA ARG A 126 21.03 -3.59 9.84
C ARG A 126 21.27 -2.08 9.80
N VAL A 127 20.38 -1.32 10.43
CA VAL A 127 20.60 0.11 10.69
C VAL A 127 21.96 0.29 11.40
N GLY A 128 22.77 1.22 10.89
CA GLY A 128 24.14 1.48 11.34
C GLY A 128 25.22 0.67 10.61
N ASP A 129 24.86 -0.27 9.75
CA ASP A 129 25.82 -0.91 8.85
C ASP A 129 26.16 0.00 7.68
N ARG A 130 27.43 -0.06 7.26
CA ARG A 130 27.90 0.63 6.06
C ARG A 130 27.82 -0.30 4.87
N ILE A 131 27.13 0.11 3.83
CA ILE A 131 26.89 -0.69 2.63
C ILE A 131 27.26 0.08 1.37
N LYS A 132 27.57 -0.66 0.31
CA LYS A 132 27.66 -0.15 -1.06
C LYS A 132 26.78 -0.99 -1.97
N VAL A 133 25.77 -0.37 -2.57
CA VAL A 133 24.95 -1.00 -3.60
C VAL A 133 25.76 -0.99 -4.90
N VAL A 134 25.91 -2.16 -5.52
CA VAL A 134 26.64 -2.30 -6.79
C VAL A 134 25.70 -1.84 -7.90
N ASP A 135 25.83 -0.56 -8.23
CA ASP A 135 25.19 0.06 -9.38
C ASP A 135 26.25 0.43 -10.43
N LYS A 136 25.88 0.39 -11.70
CA LYS A 136 26.84 0.69 -12.79
C LYS A 136 27.08 2.18 -12.94
N ASP A 137 26.04 2.97 -12.66
CA ASP A 137 25.99 4.39 -13.05
C ASP A 137 26.10 5.33 -11.85
N GLU A 138 25.90 4.83 -10.62
CA GLU A 138 25.75 5.65 -9.42
C GLU A 138 26.58 5.10 -8.24
N ASP A 139 27.26 5.97 -7.50
CA ASP A 139 27.98 5.58 -6.28
C ASP A 139 27.05 5.61 -5.06
N ILE A 140 26.32 4.52 -4.85
CA ILE A 140 25.40 4.39 -3.72
C ILE A 140 26.13 3.69 -2.57
N CYS A 141 26.90 4.48 -1.82
CA CYS A 141 27.70 4.03 -0.68
C CYS A 141 27.39 4.86 0.57
N GLY A 142 27.16 4.21 1.71
CA GLY A 142 26.86 4.95 2.94
C GLY A 142 26.42 4.07 4.10
N GLU A 143 26.01 4.73 5.18
CA GLU A 143 25.46 4.07 6.37
C GLU A 143 23.94 3.99 6.30
N ILE A 144 23.37 2.82 6.61
CA ILE A 144 21.92 2.65 6.69
C ILE A 144 21.39 3.42 7.89
N GLN A 145 20.61 4.47 7.66
CA GLN A 145 20.02 5.29 8.71
C GLN A 145 18.66 4.75 9.16
N GLU A 146 17.84 4.27 8.23
CA GLU A 146 16.50 3.76 8.51
C GLU A 146 16.11 2.71 7.47
N ILE A 147 15.36 1.68 7.92
CA ILE A 147 14.64 0.76 7.03
C ILE A 147 13.15 0.98 7.27
N SER A 148 12.49 1.51 6.24
CA SER A 148 11.07 1.88 6.23
C SER A 148 10.27 0.90 5.36
N MET A 149 8.94 0.97 5.36
CA MET A 149 8.07 0.00 4.64
C MET A 149 8.18 0.03 3.10
N PHE A 150 8.75 1.09 2.53
CA PHE A 150 8.87 1.24 1.08
C PHE A 150 10.28 1.59 0.61
N HIS A 151 11.17 1.95 1.53
CA HIS A 151 12.51 2.40 1.19
C HIS A 151 13.49 2.19 2.35
N VAL A 152 14.77 2.17 2.00
CA VAL A 152 15.92 2.29 2.91
C VAL A 152 16.50 3.69 2.76
N LEU A 153 16.76 4.36 3.88
CA LEU A 153 17.50 5.62 3.90
C LEU A 153 18.99 5.32 4.13
N ILE A 154 19.82 5.77 3.20
CA ILE A 154 21.28 5.59 3.24
C ILE A 154 21.92 6.97 3.31
N LYS A 155 22.68 7.22 4.37
CA LYS A 155 23.45 8.46 4.52
C LYS A 155 24.80 8.31 3.83
N HIS A 156 24.98 9.05 2.75
CA HIS A 156 26.20 9.07 1.97
C HIS A 156 27.31 9.89 2.67
N ASP A 157 28.58 9.65 2.32
CA ASP A 157 29.74 10.29 2.96
C ASP A 157 29.80 11.80 2.77
N ASN A 158 29.26 12.30 1.67
CA ASN A 158 29.12 13.74 1.39
C ASN A 158 27.98 14.39 2.20
N GLY A 159 27.30 13.65 3.07
CA GLY A 159 26.19 14.13 3.89
C GLY A 159 24.82 14.03 3.22
N ASN A 160 24.74 13.66 1.95
CA ASN A 160 23.46 13.49 1.26
C ASN A 160 22.70 12.27 1.80
N LEU A 161 21.37 12.36 1.76
CA LEU A 161 20.50 11.26 2.13
C LEU A 161 19.91 10.62 0.87
N ILE A 162 20.23 9.36 0.65
CA ILE A 162 19.77 8.58 -0.50
C ILE A 162 18.56 7.76 -0.05
N THR A 163 17.42 7.93 -0.73
CA THR A 163 16.22 7.11 -0.52
C THR A 163 16.19 6.02 -1.57
N TYR A 164 16.34 4.77 -1.16
CA TYR A 164 16.41 3.63 -2.07
C TYR A 164 15.21 2.70 -1.90
N PRO A 165 14.41 2.40 -2.95
CA PRO A 165 13.28 1.48 -2.84
C PRO A 165 13.69 0.09 -2.36
N ASN A 166 12.89 -0.52 -1.50
CA ASN A 166 13.22 -1.82 -0.91
C ASN A 166 13.26 -2.94 -1.95
N ASN A 167 12.37 -2.92 -2.94
CA ASN A 167 12.41 -3.94 -4.00
C ASN A 167 13.66 -3.82 -4.87
N GLN A 168 14.15 -2.59 -5.11
CA GLN A 168 15.34 -2.35 -5.92
C GLN A 168 16.61 -2.80 -5.18
N ILE A 169 16.72 -2.56 -3.87
CA ILE A 169 17.94 -2.95 -3.12
C ILE A 169 18.12 -4.47 -3.10
N LEU A 170 17.02 -5.22 -3.05
CA LEU A 170 17.04 -6.69 -3.12
C LEU A 170 17.43 -7.23 -4.50
N GLN A 171 17.20 -6.46 -5.56
CA GLN A 171 17.52 -6.86 -6.93
C GLN A 171 18.97 -6.57 -7.31
N LYS A 172 19.71 -5.83 -6.48
CA LYS A 172 21.11 -5.48 -6.71
C LYS A 172 22.03 -6.19 -5.73
N ALA A 173 23.27 -6.42 -6.14
CA ALA A 173 24.29 -6.87 -5.21
C ALA A 173 24.62 -5.75 -4.22
N VAL A 174 24.72 -6.08 -2.94
CA VAL A 174 25.05 -5.13 -1.87
C VAL A 174 26.28 -5.64 -1.13
N LEU A 175 27.30 -4.80 -1.05
CA LEU A 175 28.52 -5.06 -0.30
C LEU A 175 28.38 -4.47 1.10
N LYS A 176 28.50 -5.29 2.14
CA LYS A 176 28.69 -4.80 3.51
C LYS A 176 30.16 -4.40 3.69
N LEU A 177 30.41 -3.12 3.92
CA LEU A 177 31.75 -2.60 4.13
C LEU A 177 32.14 -2.78 5.60
N ALA A 178 33.36 -3.27 5.83
CA ALA A 178 33.91 -3.36 7.17
C ALA A 178 34.07 -1.94 7.76
N LYS A 179 33.72 -1.75 9.03
CA LYS A 179 33.89 -0.47 9.75
C LYS A 179 35.34 0.03 9.76
N ASN A 180 36.31 -0.85 9.57
CA ASN A 180 37.73 -0.53 9.52
C ASN A 180 38.30 -0.98 8.17
N LYS A 181 38.53 -0.04 7.25
CA LYS A 181 39.54 -0.25 6.21
C LYS A 181 40.90 -0.14 6.92
N PRO A 182 41.79 -1.15 6.88
CA PRO A 182 43.20 -0.84 7.01
C PRO A 182 43.51 0.14 5.87
N GLU A 183 44.10 1.29 6.19
CA GLU A 183 44.64 2.18 5.17
C GLU A 183 45.47 1.34 4.19
N PRO A 184 45.42 1.63 2.87
CA PRO A 184 46.32 0.97 1.94
C PRO A 184 47.74 1.29 2.41
N SER A 185 48.39 0.30 3.05
CA SER A 185 49.80 0.33 3.39
C SER A 185 50.52 0.80 2.14
N LYS A 186 51.05 2.03 2.17
CA LYS A 186 51.89 2.59 1.12
C LYS A 186 52.91 1.51 0.76
N ALA A 187 52.68 0.82 -0.35
CA ALA A 187 53.64 -0.12 -0.87
C ALA A 187 54.86 0.73 -1.19
N LYS A 188 55.85 0.72 -0.28
CA LYS A 188 57.17 1.30 -0.56
C LYS A 188 57.58 0.71 -1.88
N SER A 189 57.59 1.53 -2.93
CA SER A 189 58.21 1.18 -4.19
C SER A 189 59.63 0.79 -3.81
N ARG A 190 59.90 -0.52 -3.76
CA ARG A 190 61.26 -1.02 -3.69
C ARG A 190 61.82 -0.68 -5.06
N ILE A 191 62.38 0.52 -5.15
CA ILE A 191 63.21 0.93 -6.27
C ILE A 191 64.35 -0.08 -6.28
N TYR A 192 64.24 -1.09 -7.14
CA TYR A 192 65.38 -1.93 -7.48
C TYR A 192 66.33 -1.06 -8.28
N THR A 193 67.25 -0.39 -7.59
CA THR A 193 68.46 0.11 -8.20
C THR A 193 69.25 -1.10 -8.67
N ARG A 194 69.06 -1.47 -9.95
CA ARG A 194 69.95 -2.42 -10.64
C ARG A 194 71.31 -1.76 -10.75
N ARG A 195 72.19 -2.07 -9.78
CA ARG A 195 73.60 -1.70 -9.79
C ARG A 195 74.28 -2.42 -10.96
N LYS A 196 75.01 -1.64 -11.77
CA LYS A 196 75.80 -2.06 -12.95
C LYS A 196 76.70 -3.28 -12.69
N LYS A 197 76.85 -4.13 -13.70
CA LYS A 197 78.15 -4.46 -14.29
C LYS A 197 78.02 -4.37 -15.80
#